data_AF-A0A2K3PKW8-F1
#
_entry.id   AF-A0A2K3PKW8-F1
#
_cell.length_a   1.000
_cell.length_b   1.000
_cell.length_c   1.000
_cell.angle_alpha   90.00
_cell.angle_beta   90.00
_cell.angle_gamma   90.00
#
_symmetry.space_group_name_H-M   'P 1'
#
loop_
_entity.id
_entity.type
_entity.pdbx_description
1 polymer ?
#
loop_
_entity_poly.entity_id
_entity_poly.type
_entity_poly.pdbx_seq_one_letter_code
_entity_poly.pdbx_strand_id
1 'polypeptide(L)'
;MFVSRIRPNEFTFGTVLHSSTVLGNVEFGKQLHGCVIKTGLVSNVFVGSALVDLYVKLSTIEEAQKAFEDTQYPNVVSYTTLIGGYLKSGKFGDALRVFNEMPERNVVSWNAMVGGCSKTGHNEDAVKFFIDMLREGFIPNESTFPCVICAASNIASLGIGRSFHACAIKFLGKLNDFVDNSLISFYAKCGSMEDSLLIFDRLCKRNVVSWNAVICGYAHNGRGVEAISLFERMCSAGIKPNRVSLLGLLLACNHAGLVDEGYSYFNKARIESPNLLKAEHYACVVDLLARSGRFAEAENFLYRMPFNPGVGFWKAILGGCQIHHNMELGELAARNILALDPGDVSSYVMLSNAHSAAGRWSDVSKLRTEMKEKGMTRIPGSSWIEIRGKVHAFKADHDHNKNDEIYVLLRNFFEHLREYESSDWLNNYCDFSAI
;
A
#
# COMPACT_ATOMS: atom_id res chain seq x y z
N MET A 1 -40.82 -7.89 12.47
CA MET A 1 -40.44 -8.11 13.89
C MET A 1 -41.29 -7.30 14.88
N PHE A 2 -41.55 -6.00 14.67
CA PHE A 2 -42.47 -5.25 15.57
C PHE A 2 -43.95 -5.67 15.46
N VAL A 3 -44.36 -6.26 14.33
CA VAL A 3 -45.72 -6.78 14.10
C VAL A 3 -45.97 -8.12 14.83
N SER A 4 -44.92 -8.83 15.27
CA SER A 4 -45.02 -10.20 15.80
C SER A 4 -44.73 -10.37 17.30
N ARG A 5 -44.66 -9.28 18.10
CA ARG A 5 -44.36 -9.29 19.56
C ARG A 5 -43.05 -10.00 19.99
N ILE A 6 -42.17 -10.35 19.06
CA ILE A 6 -40.86 -10.95 19.39
C ILE A 6 -39.89 -9.84 19.78
N ARG A 7 -39.43 -9.83 21.04
CA ARG A 7 -38.38 -8.91 21.49
C ARG A 7 -37.03 -9.29 20.87
N PRO A 8 -36.31 -8.35 20.23
CA PRO A 8 -34.93 -8.58 19.82
C PRO A 8 -34.05 -8.98 21.01
N ASN A 9 -33.13 -9.91 20.76
CA ASN A 9 -32.12 -10.38 21.70
C ASN A 9 -30.71 -10.11 21.14
N GLU A 10 -29.68 -10.51 21.88
CA GLU A 10 -28.26 -10.31 21.53
C GLU A 10 -27.90 -10.91 20.16
N PHE A 11 -28.47 -12.06 19.80
CA PHE A 11 -28.23 -12.72 18.51
C PHE A 11 -28.92 -11.99 17.34
N THR A 12 -30.12 -11.47 17.57
CA THR A 12 -30.83 -10.63 16.60
C THR A 12 -29.98 -9.41 16.27
N PHE A 13 -29.48 -8.70 17.28
CA PHE A 13 -28.65 -7.51 17.05
C PHE A 13 -27.30 -7.85 16.42
N GLY A 14 -26.63 -8.92 16.83
CA GLY A 14 -25.38 -9.35 16.19
C GLY A 14 -25.52 -9.55 14.67
N THR A 15 -26.64 -10.13 14.23
CA THR A 15 -26.92 -10.36 12.81
C THR A 15 -27.30 -9.09 12.06
N VAL A 16 -28.20 -8.28 12.63
CA VAL A 16 -28.71 -7.07 11.95
C VAL A 16 -27.66 -5.97 11.89
N LEU A 17 -26.82 -5.82 12.93
CA LEU A 17 -25.70 -4.88 12.91
C LEU A 17 -24.71 -5.22 11.79
N HIS A 18 -24.40 -6.50 11.59
CA HIS A 18 -23.55 -6.94 10.49
C HIS A 18 -24.14 -6.58 9.11
N SER A 19 -25.46 -6.68 8.93
CA SER A 19 -26.12 -6.28 7.68
C SER A 19 -25.98 -4.77 7.41
N SER A 20 -26.02 -3.94 8.45
CA SER A 20 -25.82 -2.48 8.33
C SER A 20 -24.41 -2.14 7.86
N THR A 21 -23.41 -2.87 8.34
CA THR A 21 -22.02 -2.75 7.87
C THR A 21 -21.91 -2.95 6.36
N VAL A 22 -22.59 -3.98 5.82
CA VAL A 22 -22.58 -4.28 4.37
C VAL A 22 -23.23 -3.17 3.55
N LEU A 23 -24.26 -2.51 4.10
CA LEU A 23 -24.94 -1.40 3.46
C LEU A 23 -24.18 -0.07 3.52
N GLY A 24 -23.16 0.05 4.38
CA GLY A 24 -22.39 1.28 4.56
C GLY A 24 -23.21 2.45 5.12
N ASN A 25 -24.36 2.19 5.74
CA ASN A 25 -25.30 3.22 6.17
C ASN A 25 -25.14 3.56 7.66
N VAL A 26 -24.46 4.67 7.93
CA VAL A 26 -24.20 5.16 9.30
C VAL A 26 -25.48 5.47 10.06
N GLU A 27 -26.46 6.09 9.41
CA GLU A 27 -27.71 6.49 10.05
C GLU A 27 -28.52 5.28 10.48
N PHE A 28 -28.59 4.25 9.61
CA PHE A 28 -29.22 2.99 9.97
C PHE A 28 -28.49 2.30 11.14
N GLY A 29 -27.15 2.35 11.15
CA GLY A 29 -26.35 1.88 12.29
C GLY A 29 -26.70 2.60 13.61
N LYS A 30 -26.85 3.93 13.58
CA LYS A 30 -27.26 4.73 14.76
C LYS A 30 -28.66 4.40 15.23
N GLN A 31 -29.60 4.15 14.32
CA GLN A 31 -30.95 3.70 14.68
C GLN A 31 -30.94 2.34 15.37
N LEU A 32 -30.15 1.39 14.87
CA LEU A 32 -29.98 0.09 15.50
C LEU A 32 -29.35 0.20 16.89
N HIS A 33 -28.33 1.05 17.05
CA HIS A 33 -27.74 1.34 18.36
C HIS A 33 -28.77 1.95 19.33
N GLY A 34 -29.60 2.89 18.88
CA GLY A 34 -30.72 3.41 19.66
C GLY A 34 -31.73 2.32 20.08
N CYS A 35 -32.00 1.34 19.21
CA CYS A 35 -32.81 0.17 19.57
C CYS A 35 -32.13 -0.71 20.62
N VAL A 36 -30.82 -0.96 20.50
CA VAL A 36 -30.03 -1.71 21.50
C VAL A 36 -30.17 -1.08 22.88
N ILE A 37 -30.01 0.24 22.98
CA ILE A 37 -30.18 1.01 24.23
C ILE A 37 -31.59 0.83 24.79
N LYS A 38 -32.64 1.04 23.96
CA LYS A 38 -34.04 0.90 24.38
C LYS A 38 -34.41 -0.51 24.83
N THR A 39 -33.74 -1.53 24.30
CA THR A 39 -33.94 -2.93 24.70
C THR A 39 -33.13 -3.35 25.94
N GLY A 40 -32.26 -2.47 26.45
CA GLY A 40 -31.42 -2.75 27.63
C GLY A 40 -30.23 -3.67 27.33
N LEU A 41 -29.83 -3.81 26.06
CA LEU A 41 -28.75 -4.71 25.63
C LEU A 41 -27.42 -3.97 25.38
N VAL A 42 -27.34 -2.68 25.68
CA VAL A 42 -26.14 -1.85 25.42
C VAL A 42 -24.91 -2.34 26.21
N SER A 43 -25.11 -2.83 27.43
CA SER A 43 -24.05 -3.37 28.27
C SER A 43 -23.61 -4.79 27.89
N ASN A 44 -24.30 -5.47 26.98
CA ASN A 44 -23.99 -6.85 26.61
C ASN A 44 -22.73 -6.91 25.74
N VAL A 45 -21.74 -7.70 26.15
CA VAL A 45 -20.44 -7.81 25.46
C VAL A 45 -20.53 -8.24 23.99
N PHE A 46 -21.47 -9.12 23.63
CA PHE A 46 -21.64 -9.58 22.25
C PHE A 46 -22.21 -8.46 21.35
N VAL A 47 -23.21 -7.74 21.87
CA VAL A 47 -23.82 -6.61 21.15
C VAL A 47 -22.86 -5.43 21.08
N GLY A 48 -22.16 -5.12 22.17
CA GLY A 48 -21.12 -4.11 22.24
C GLY A 48 -19.99 -4.37 21.24
N SER A 49 -19.46 -5.61 21.19
CA SER A 49 -18.44 -6.01 20.20
C SER A 49 -18.92 -5.76 18.76
N ALA A 50 -20.17 -6.09 18.46
CA ALA A 50 -20.75 -5.91 17.13
C ALA A 50 -20.99 -4.42 16.79
N LEU A 51 -21.35 -3.59 17.77
CA LEU A 51 -21.48 -2.14 17.59
C LEU A 51 -20.12 -1.48 17.34
N VAL A 52 -19.08 -1.88 18.08
CA VAL A 52 -17.71 -1.41 17.85
C VAL A 52 -17.25 -1.78 16.44
N ASP A 53 -17.43 -3.04 16.00
CA ASP A 53 -17.08 -3.47 14.64
C ASP A 53 -17.84 -2.70 13.56
N LEU A 54 -19.14 -2.48 13.75
CA LEU A 54 -19.98 -1.69 12.86
C LEU A 54 -19.40 -0.27 12.68
N TYR A 55 -19.19 0.45 13.78
CA TYR A 55 -18.74 1.84 13.73
C TYR A 55 -17.30 1.97 13.23
N VAL A 56 -16.41 1.04 13.58
CA VAL A 56 -15.04 1.00 13.03
C VAL A 56 -15.06 0.82 11.51
N LYS A 57 -15.91 -0.07 10.98
CA LYS A 57 -16.01 -0.30 9.52
C LYS A 57 -16.69 0.85 8.79
N LEU A 58 -17.51 1.63 9.48
CA LEU A 58 -18.13 2.85 8.97
C LEU A 58 -17.26 4.10 9.16
N SER A 59 -16.03 3.94 9.65
CA SER A 59 -15.07 5.03 9.87
C SER A 59 -15.55 6.12 10.85
N THR A 60 -16.44 5.77 11.79
CA THR A 60 -16.91 6.67 12.86
C THR A 60 -16.34 6.23 14.20
N ILE A 61 -15.07 6.56 14.45
CA ILE A 61 -14.32 6.02 15.59
C ILE A 61 -14.84 6.51 16.94
N GLU A 62 -15.42 7.71 17.00
CA GLU A 62 -16.00 8.29 18.21
C GLU A 62 -17.23 7.48 18.68
N GLU A 63 -18.08 7.05 17.75
CA GLU A 63 -19.24 6.20 18.07
C GLU A 63 -18.79 4.79 18.47
N ALA A 64 -17.70 4.28 17.87
CA ALA A 64 -17.11 3.00 18.27
C ALA A 64 -16.57 3.05 19.70
N GLN A 65 -15.87 4.13 20.08
CA GLN A 65 -15.39 4.34 21.43
C GLN A 65 -16.55 4.40 22.43
N LYS A 66 -17.62 5.14 22.11
CA LYS A 66 -18.81 5.20 22.97
C LYS A 66 -19.46 3.83 23.17
N ALA A 67 -19.66 3.07 22.10
CA ALA A 67 -20.22 1.72 22.20
C ALA A 67 -19.33 0.78 23.04
N PHE A 68 -18.01 0.97 22.99
CA PHE A 68 -17.07 0.24 23.81
C PHE A 68 -17.19 0.62 25.30
N GLU A 69 -17.26 1.91 25.62
CA GLU A 69 -17.43 2.43 26.98
C GLU A 69 -18.77 2.01 27.62
N ASP A 70 -19.83 1.92 26.82
CA ASP A 70 -21.15 1.46 27.29
C ASP A 70 -21.20 -0.07 27.55
N THR A 71 -20.20 -0.84 27.10
CA THR A 71 -20.15 -2.30 27.23
C THR A 71 -19.64 -2.72 28.62
N GLN A 72 -20.38 -3.59 29.31
CA GLN A 72 -19.93 -4.16 30.58
C GLN A 72 -18.97 -5.34 30.32
N TYR A 73 -17.78 -5.30 30.93
CA TYR A 73 -16.70 -6.27 30.76
C TYR A 73 -16.32 -6.54 29.28
N PRO A 74 -15.76 -5.55 28.57
CA PRO A 74 -15.30 -5.75 27.20
C PRO A 74 -14.32 -6.91 27.08
N ASN A 75 -14.48 -7.74 26.05
CA ASN A 75 -13.61 -8.89 25.80
C ASN A 75 -12.47 -8.52 24.83
N VAL A 76 -11.55 -9.46 24.60
CA VAL A 76 -10.44 -9.29 23.66
C VAL A 76 -10.92 -8.87 22.26
N VAL A 77 -12.08 -9.32 21.79
CA VAL A 77 -12.64 -8.96 20.48
C VAL A 77 -13.00 -7.46 20.45
N SER A 78 -13.71 -6.95 21.46
CA SER A 78 -14.04 -5.51 21.56
C SER A 78 -12.77 -4.66 21.56
N TYR A 79 -11.78 -5.01 22.40
CA TYR A 79 -10.52 -4.28 22.50
C TYR A 79 -9.75 -4.27 21.18
N THR A 80 -9.54 -5.44 20.58
CA THR A 80 -8.76 -5.56 19.34
C THR A 80 -9.44 -4.90 18.14
N THR A 81 -10.77 -4.91 18.10
CA THR A 81 -11.54 -4.20 17.08
C THR A 81 -11.38 -2.68 17.22
N LEU A 82 -11.47 -2.15 18.45
CA LEU A 82 -11.27 -0.73 18.72
C LEU A 82 -9.83 -0.28 18.42
N ILE A 83 -8.82 -1.06 18.82
CA ILE A 83 -7.41 -0.85 18.48
C ILE A 83 -7.24 -0.76 16.95
N GLY A 84 -7.79 -1.72 16.21
CA GLY A 84 -7.73 -1.72 14.75
C GLY A 84 -8.41 -0.50 14.13
N GLY A 85 -9.49 0.00 14.74
CA GLY A 85 -10.15 1.24 14.36
C GLY A 85 -9.27 2.47 14.56
N TYR A 86 -8.70 2.65 15.75
CA TYR A 86 -7.81 3.77 16.04
C TYR A 86 -6.58 3.80 15.12
N LEU A 87 -5.96 2.63 14.87
CA LEU A 87 -4.83 2.53 13.95
C LEU A 87 -5.22 2.97 12.53
N LYS A 88 -6.38 2.52 12.01
CA LYS A 88 -6.88 2.95 10.69
C LYS A 88 -7.19 4.45 10.62
N SER A 89 -7.63 5.05 11.72
CA SER A 89 -7.89 6.48 11.82
C SER A 89 -6.63 7.33 12.09
N GLY A 90 -5.44 6.73 12.08
CA GLY A 90 -4.18 7.43 12.36
C GLY A 90 -3.99 7.83 13.83
N LYS A 91 -4.86 7.37 14.73
CA LYS A 91 -4.84 7.67 16.17
C LYS A 91 -4.00 6.63 16.93
N PHE A 92 -2.70 6.52 16.58
CA PHE A 92 -1.80 5.50 17.14
C PHE A 92 -1.71 5.55 18.67
N GLY A 93 -1.65 6.75 19.26
CA GLY A 93 -1.59 6.93 20.71
C GLY A 93 -2.80 6.36 21.45
N ASP A 94 -4.00 6.52 20.89
CA ASP A 94 -5.22 5.94 21.46
C ASP A 94 -5.23 4.41 21.34
N ALA A 95 -4.77 3.87 20.20
CA ALA A 95 -4.61 2.43 20.02
C ALA A 95 -3.67 1.82 21.07
N LEU A 96 -2.52 2.48 21.32
CA LEU A 96 -1.56 2.05 22.33
C LEU A 96 -2.15 2.14 23.75
N ARG A 97 -2.91 3.20 24.06
CA ARG A 97 -3.59 3.33 25.35
C ARG A 97 -4.55 2.16 25.58
N VAL A 98 -5.42 1.87 24.61
CA VAL A 98 -6.40 0.78 24.70
C VAL A 98 -5.71 -0.58 24.85
N PHE A 99 -4.62 -0.83 24.12
CA PHE A 99 -3.82 -2.05 24.27
C PHE A 99 -3.18 -2.20 25.66
N ASN A 100 -2.68 -1.09 26.22
CA ASN A 100 -2.07 -1.05 27.53
C ASN A 100 -3.10 -1.22 28.67
N GLU A 101 -4.35 -0.83 28.46
CA GLU A 101 -5.45 -0.97 29.42
C GLU A 101 -6.14 -2.34 29.36
N MET A 102 -5.80 -3.21 28.40
CA MET A 102 -6.37 -4.55 28.30
C MET A 102 -6.11 -5.36 29.58
N PRO A 103 -7.16 -5.85 30.27
CA PRO A 103 -7.00 -6.68 31.47
C PRO A 103 -6.29 -8.00 31.18
N GLU A 104 -6.56 -8.58 30.01
CA GLU A 104 -5.94 -9.81 29.54
C GLU A 104 -5.44 -9.62 28.10
N ARG A 105 -4.16 -9.90 27.87
CA ARG A 105 -3.55 -9.92 26.54
C ARG A 105 -3.30 -11.37 26.11
N ASN A 106 -3.53 -11.63 24.83
CA ASN A 106 -3.23 -12.91 24.21
C ASN A 106 -2.63 -12.71 22.82
N VAL A 107 -2.35 -13.81 22.11
CA VAL A 107 -1.77 -13.75 20.76
C VAL A 107 -2.63 -12.92 19.78
N VAL A 108 -3.96 -12.92 19.95
CA VAL A 108 -4.87 -12.13 19.10
C VAL A 108 -4.68 -10.63 19.35
N SER A 109 -4.53 -10.20 20.61
CA SER A 109 -4.28 -8.78 20.92
C SER A 109 -2.93 -8.29 20.40
N TRP A 110 -1.89 -9.10 20.52
CA TRP A 110 -0.59 -8.80 19.93
C TRP A 110 -0.66 -8.72 18.40
N ASN A 111 -1.33 -9.67 17.76
CA ASN A 111 -1.50 -9.68 16.30
C ASN A 111 -2.32 -8.48 15.81
N ALA A 112 -3.26 -7.96 16.61
CA ALA A 112 -3.98 -6.73 16.30
C ALA A 112 -3.03 -5.52 16.22
N MET A 113 -2.10 -5.39 17.17
CA MET A 113 -1.07 -4.34 17.14
C MET A 113 -0.09 -4.56 15.98
N VAL A 114 0.53 -5.74 15.86
CA VAL A 114 1.52 -6.03 14.81
C VAL A 114 0.91 -5.84 13.41
N GLY A 115 -0.25 -6.46 13.16
CA GLY A 115 -0.92 -6.39 11.87
C GLY A 115 -1.51 -5.02 11.56
N GLY A 116 -2.03 -4.32 12.58
CA GLY A 116 -2.54 -2.96 12.43
C GLY A 116 -1.43 -1.97 12.09
N CYS A 117 -0.31 -2.02 12.83
CA CYS A 117 0.85 -1.17 12.59
C CYS A 117 1.48 -1.41 11.21
N SER A 118 1.61 -2.68 10.80
CA SER A 118 2.11 -3.02 9.45
C SER A 118 1.24 -2.44 8.34
N LYS A 119 -0.10 -2.49 8.49
CA LYS A 119 -1.04 -1.98 7.48
C LYS A 119 -1.11 -0.46 7.41
N THR A 120 -0.80 0.24 8.50
CA THR A 120 -0.87 1.70 8.60
C THR A 120 0.48 2.39 8.42
N GLY A 121 1.52 1.63 8.05
CA GLY A 121 2.86 2.17 7.75
C GLY A 121 3.78 2.29 8.98
N HIS A 122 3.31 1.99 10.19
CA HIS A 122 4.09 1.95 11.42
C HIS A 122 4.90 0.64 11.52
N ASN A 123 5.68 0.34 10.49
CA ASN A 123 6.31 -0.98 10.33
C ASN A 123 7.37 -1.25 11.40
N GLU A 124 8.10 -0.23 11.87
CA GLU A 124 9.07 -0.38 12.97
C GLU A 124 8.38 -0.74 14.29
N ASP A 125 7.26 -0.10 14.60
CA ASP A 125 6.44 -0.44 15.77
C ASP A 125 5.89 -1.86 15.66
N ALA A 126 5.49 -2.31 14.46
CA ALA A 126 5.05 -3.69 14.25
C ALA A 126 6.15 -4.71 14.61
N VAL A 127 7.39 -4.43 14.24
CA VAL A 127 8.56 -5.25 14.62
C VAL A 127 8.78 -5.21 16.13
N LYS A 128 8.68 -4.03 16.75
CA LYS A 128 8.83 -3.86 18.20
C LYS A 128 7.77 -4.66 18.98
N PHE A 129 6.49 -4.55 18.61
CA PHE A 129 5.42 -5.34 19.25
C PHE A 129 5.63 -6.84 19.10
N PHE A 130 6.17 -7.32 17.97
CA PHE A 130 6.52 -8.73 17.83
C PHE A 130 7.64 -9.15 18.79
N ILE A 131 8.67 -8.32 18.95
CA ILE A 131 9.76 -8.59 19.90
C ILE A 131 9.23 -8.57 21.34
N ASP A 132 8.39 -7.61 21.70
CA ASP A 132 7.82 -7.50 23.04
C ASP A 132 6.86 -8.67 23.35
N MET A 133 6.06 -9.11 22.36
CA MET A 133 5.26 -10.34 22.44
C MET A 133 6.13 -11.56 22.82
N LEU A 134 7.29 -11.72 22.18
CA LEU A 134 8.23 -12.81 22.49
C LEU A 134 8.86 -12.67 23.88
N ARG A 135 9.20 -11.44 24.29
CA ARG A 135 9.78 -11.15 25.62
C ARG A 135 8.80 -11.44 26.75
N GLU A 136 7.51 -11.19 26.52
CA GLU A 136 6.43 -11.54 27.46
C GLU A 136 6.05 -13.03 27.42
N GLY A 137 6.74 -13.84 26.60
CA GLY A 137 6.58 -15.30 26.58
C GLY A 137 5.41 -15.80 25.72
N PHE A 138 4.79 -14.94 24.91
CA PHE A 138 3.73 -15.37 23.99
C PHE A 138 4.32 -16.07 22.77
N ILE A 139 3.71 -17.19 22.38
CA ILE A 139 4.14 -18.01 21.24
C ILE A 139 3.47 -17.48 19.96
N PRO A 140 4.23 -17.01 18.96
CA PRO A 140 3.69 -16.62 17.66
C PRO A 140 3.01 -17.78 16.96
N ASN A 141 1.95 -17.49 16.21
CA ASN A 141 1.22 -18.48 15.44
C ASN A 141 1.18 -18.14 13.94
N GLU A 142 0.49 -18.96 13.17
CA GLU A 142 0.35 -18.81 11.70
C GLU A 142 -0.21 -17.44 11.27
N SER A 143 -0.96 -16.76 12.13
CA SER A 143 -1.50 -15.42 11.84
C SER A 143 -0.55 -14.27 12.23
N THR A 144 0.46 -14.54 13.06
CA THR A 144 1.46 -13.56 13.49
C THR A 144 2.49 -13.29 12.39
N PHE A 145 3.02 -14.35 11.77
CA PHE A 145 4.13 -14.23 10.82
C PHE A 145 3.82 -13.43 9.55
N PRO A 146 2.65 -13.60 8.89
CA PRO A 146 2.30 -12.77 7.73
C PRO A 146 2.34 -11.28 8.03
N CYS A 147 1.89 -10.87 9.23
CA CYS A 147 1.89 -9.47 9.66
C CYS A 147 3.32 -8.93 9.85
N VAL A 148 4.19 -9.66 10.54
CA VAL A 148 5.55 -9.19 10.83
C VAL A 148 6.46 -9.26 9.60
N ILE A 149 6.27 -10.26 8.73
CA ILE A 149 6.96 -10.38 7.43
C ILE A 149 6.52 -9.24 6.50
N CYS A 150 5.24 -8.88 6.49
CA CYS A 150 4.74 -7.72 5.75
C CYS A 150 5.39 -6.42 6.25
N ALA A 151 5.55 -6.24 7.57
CA ALA A 151 6.27 -5.10 8.12
C ALA A 151 7.74 -5.05 7.65
N ALA A 152 8.47 -6.17 7.72
CA ALA A 152 9.85 -6.24 7.22
C ALA A 152 9.94 -5.95 5.71
N SER A 153 8.96 -6.42 4.95
CA SER A 153 8.85 -6.19 3.51
C SER A 153 8.66 -4.71 3.17
N ASN A 154 7.85 -4.00 3.95
CA ASN A 154 7.61 -2.57 3.76
C ASN A 154 8.83 -1.71 4.15
N ILE A 155 9.67 -2.16 5.09
CA ILE A 155 10.93 -1.49 5.45
C ILE A 155 12.07 -1.89 4.48
N ALA A 156 11.84 -2.91 3.64
CA ALA A 156 12.83 -3.54 2.76
C ALA A 156 14.08 -4.08 3.51
N SER A 157 13.95 -4.47 4.79
CA SER A 157 15.07 -5.03 5.56
C SER A 157 15.17 -6.56 5.39
N LEU A 158 16.09 -6.97 4.52
CA LEU A 158 16.34 -8.39 4.22
C LEU A 158 16.82 -9.17 5.47
N GLY A 159 17.63 -8.54 6.32
CA GLY A 159 18.17 -9.15 7.54
C GLY A 159 17.09 -9.47 8.59
N ILE A 160 16.23 -8.49 8.86
CA ILE A 160 15.10 -8.67 9.78
C ILE A 160 14.15 -9.74 9.26
N GLY A 161 13.75 -9.68 7.99
CA GLY A 161 12.81 -10.66 7.45
C GLY A 161 13.38 -12.08 7.32
N ARG A 162 14.69 -12.25 7.09
CA ARG A 162 15.36 -13.57 7.22
C ARG A 162 15.27 -14.11 8.65
N SER A 163 15.39 -13.25 9.65
CA SER A 163 15.20 -13.64 11.05
C SER A 163 13.76 -14.07 11.31
N PHE A 164 12.77 -13.36 10.77
CA PHE A 164 11.36 -13.76 10.87
C PHE A 164 11.05 -15.07 10.13
N HIS A 165 11.65 -15.30 8.96
CA HIS A 165 11.53 -16.57 8.25
C HIS A 165 12.09 -17.72 9.11
N ALA A 166 13.28 -17.57 9.69
CA ALA A 166 13.85 -18.56 10.60
C ALA A 166 12.96 -18.79 11.84
N CYS A 167 12.42 -17.71 12.43
CA CYS A 167 11.45 -17.82 13.52
C CYS A 167 10.17 -18.57 13.09
N ALA A 168 9.64 -18.32 11.89
CA ALA A 168 8.45 -19.00 11.40
C ALA A 168 8.68 -20.51 11.33
N ILE A 169 9.81 -20.94 10.77
CA ILE A 169 10.21 -22.36 10.73
C ILE A 169 10.35 -22.92 12.15
N LYS A 170 11.00 -22.17 13.06
CA LYS A 170 11.22 -22.61 14.45
C LYS A 170 9.91 -22.84 15.22
N PHE A 171 8.94 -21.94 15.08
CA PHE A 171 7.71 -21.97 15.87
C PHE A 171 6.58 -22.77 15.23
N LEU A 172 6.49 -22.78 13.90
CA LEU A 172 5.40 -23.46 13.18
C LEU A 172 5.82 -24.83 12.63
N GLY A 173 7.13 -25.08 12.47
CA GLY A 173 7.64 -26.25 11.78
C GLY A 173 7.33 -26.18 10.29
N LYS A 174 6.20 -26.76 9.88
CA LYS A 174 5.73 -26.73 8.49
C LYS A 174 4.95 -25.44 8.23
N LEU A 175 5.42 -24.64 7.29
CA LEU A 175 4.76 -23.41 6.89
C LEU A 175 3.50 -23.71 6.07
N ASN A 176 2.48 -22.86 6.21
CA ASN A 176 1.26 -22.91 5.43
C ASN A 176 1.33 -21.95 4.23
N ASP A 177 0.36 -22.07 3.32
CA ASP A 177 0.28 -21.23 2.12
C ASP A 177 0.27 -19.73 2.44
N PHE A 178 -0.28 -19.30 3.57
CA PHE A 178 -0.33 -17.88 3.94
C PHE A 178 1.05 -17.33 4.27
N VAL A 179 1.82 -18.04 5.11
CA VAL A 179 3.17 -17.66 5.49
C VAL A 179 4.10 -17.72 4.29
N ASP A 180 4.03 -18.77 3.48
CA ASP A 180 4.85 -18.89 2.28
C ASP A 180 4.57 -17.76 1.27
N ASN A 181 3.30 -17.40 1.05
CA ASN A 181 2.94 -16.28 0.19
C ASN A 181 3.48 -14.93 0.71
N SER A 182 3.44 -14.72 2.03
CA SER A 182 4.05 -13.54 2.65
C SER A 182 5.57 -13.51 2.47
N LEU A 183 6.24 -14.66 2.56
CA LEU A 183 7.69 -14.78 2.34
C LEU A 183 8.07 -14.52 0.88
N ILE A 184 7.34 -15.09 -0.09
CA ILE A 184 7.56 -14.84 -1.52
C ILE A 184 7.49 -13.33 -1.81
N SER A 185 6.45 -12.67 -1.32
CA SER A 185 6.25 -11.22 -1.45
C SER A 185 7.37 -10.42 -0.76
N PHE A 186 7.78 -10.85 0.44
CA PHE A 186 8.88 -10.22 1.19
C PHE A 186 10.20 -10.26 0.42
N TYR A 187 10.64 -11.45 0.02
CA TYR A 187 11.91 -11.60 -0.69
C TYR A 187 11.91 -10.85 -2.01
N ALA A 188 10.80 -10.87 -2.75
CA ALA A 188 10.64 -10.13 -3.99
C ALA A 188 10.75 -8.61 -3.79
N LYS A 189 10.07 -8.05 -2.78
CA LYS A 189 10.13 -6.62 -2.45
C LYS A 189 11.51 -6.19 -1.92
N CYS A 190 12.26 -7.09 -1.30
CA CYS A 190 13.65 -6.87 -0.92
C CYS A 190 14.65 -7.08 -2.07
N GLY A 191 14.20 -7.34 -3.30
CA GLY A 191 15.04 -7.57 -4.46
C GLY A 191 15.73 -8.95 -4.52
N SER A 192 15.49 -9.83 -3.55
CA SER A 192 16.01 -11.21 -3.56
C SER A 192 15.06 -12.13 -4.33
N MET A 193 15.07 -12.00 -5.66
CA MET A 193 14.16 -12.76 -6.52
C MET A 193 14.46 -14.26 -6.53
N GLU A 194 15.72 -14.65 -6.34
CA GLU A 194 16.12 -16.05 -6.24
C GLU A 194 15.51 -16.73 -5.00
N ASP A 195 15.59 -16.08 -3.83
CA ASP A 195 14.97 -16.58 -2.59
C ASP A 195 13.43 -16.63 -2.74
N SER A 196 12.84 -15.62 -3.39
CA SER A 196 11.39 -15.58 -3.67
C SER A 196 10.95 -16.76 -4.55
N LEU A 197 11.65 -17.01 -5.65
CA LEU A 197 11.38 -18.12 -6.55
C LEU A 197 11.62 -19.48 -5.89
N LEU A 198 12.65 -19.60 -5.05
CA LEU A 198 12.93 -20.85 -4.34
C LEU A 198 11.75 -21.28 -3.46
N ILE A 199 11.10 -20.33 -2.78
CA ILE A 199 9.91 -20.60 -1.97
C ILE A 199 8.72 -20.90 -2.88
N PHE A 200 8.50 -20.10 -3.91
CA PHE A 200 7.44 -20.32 -4.90
C PHE A 200 7.52 -21.71 -5.55
N ASP A 201 8.73 -22.19 -5.83
CA ASP A 201 8.94 -23.48 -6.47
C ASP A 201 8.74 -24.67 -5.53
N ARG A 202 8.95 -24.46 -4.23
CA ARG A 202 8.69 -25.47 -3.18
C ARG A 202 7.21 -25.65 -2.84
N LEU A 203 6.35 -24.71 -3.23
CA LEU A 203 4.91 -24.81 -2.97
C LEU A 203 4.30 -26.04 -3.66
N CYS A 204 3.65 -26.91 -2.88
CA CYS A 204 2.92 -28.07 -3.41
C CYS A 204 1.76 -27.65 -4.31
N LYS A 205 1.07 -26.55 -3.95
CA LYS A 205 -0.03 -25.99 -4.72
C LYS A 205 0.11 -24.47 -4.81
N ARG A 206 0.42 -23.98 -6.00
CA ARG A 206 0.50 -22.55 -6.29
C ARG A 206 -0.91 -22.00 -6.51
N ASN A 207 -1.29 -21.02 -5.72
CA ASN A 207 -2.57 -20.32 -5.84
C ASN A 207 -2.37 -18.94 -6.50
N VAL A 208 -3.47 -18.22 -6.78
CA VAL A 208 -3.41 -16.89 -7.41
C VAL A 208 -2.52 -15.92 -6.62
N VAL A 209 -2.48 -16.01 -5.29
CA VAL A 209 -1.66 -15.14 -4.44
C VAL A 209 -0.17 -15.40 -4.67
N SER A 210 0.25 -16.67 -4.72
CA SER A 210 1.66 -17.04 -4.98
C SER A 210 2.15 -16.54 -6.34
N TRP A 211 1.34 -16.67 -7.39
CA TRP A 211 1.65 -16.18 -8.73
C TRP A 211 1.72 -14.66 -8.76
N ASN A 212 0.76 -13.98 -8.13
CA ASN A 212 0.75 -12.52 -8.06
C ASN A 212 1.97 -11.98 -7.33
N ALA A 213 2.43 -12.66 -6.28
CA ALA A 213 3.62 -12.25 -5.52
C ALA A 213 4.87 -12.24 -6.41
N VAL A 214 5.10 -13.29 -7.21
CA VAL A 214 6.26 -13.33 -8.12
C VAL A 214 6.11 -12.40 -9.32
N ILE A 215 4.91 -12.30 -9.93
CA ILE A 215 4.66 -11.38 -11.07
C ILE A 215 4.90 -9.93 -10.63
N CYS A 216 4.29 -9.51 -9.52
CA CYS A 216 4.53 -8.18 -8.98
C CYS A 216 5.99 -8.00 -8.57
N GLY A 217 6.62 -9.04 -8.00
CA GLY A 217 8.04 -9.02 -7.68
C GLY A 217 8.93 -8.66 -8.86
N TYR A 218 8.80 -9.40 -9.97
CA TYR A 218 9.54 -9.11 -11.21
C TYR A 218 9.18 -7.72 -11.77
N ALA A 219 7.90 -7.31 -11.72
CA ALA A 219 7.46 -5.99 -12.16
C ALA A 219 8.13 -4.84 -11.39
N HIS A 220 8.22 -4.93 -10.06
CA HIS A 220 8.81 -3.87 -9.23
C HIS A 220 10.34 -3.81 -9.37
N ASN A 221 10.97 -4.93 -9.73
CA ASN A 221 12.41 -5.00 -9.96
C ASN A 221 12.80 -4.69 -11.43
N GLY A 222 11.88 -4.12 -12.24
CA GLY A 222 12.16 -3.71 -13.62
C GLY A 222 12.30 -4.85 -14.64
N ARG A 223 11.98 -6.09 -14.23
CA ARG A 223 12.16 -7.32 -15.02
C ARG A 223 10.84 -7.71 -15.69
N GLY A 224 10.35 -6.83 -16.57
CA GLY A 224 8.99 -6.90 -17.11
C GLY A 224 8.73 -8.11 -18.00
N VAL A 225 9.73 -8.53 -18.78
CA VAL A 225 9.62 -9.70 -19.68
C VAL A 225 9.40 -10.98 -18.89
N GLU A 226 10.14 -11.17 -17.79
CA GLU A 226 9.97 -12.32 -16.91
C GLU A 226 8.62 -12.31 -16.19
N ALA A 227 8.11 -11.12 -15.83
CA ALA A 227 6.78 -10.98 -15.26
C ALA A 227 5.68 -11.42 -16.25
N ILE A 228 5.79 -11.04 -17.53
CA ILE A 228 4.89 -11.51 -18.60
C ILE A 228 4.98 -13.03 -18.74
N SER A 229 6.19 -13.59 -18.79
CA SER A 229 6.39 -15.05 -18.88
C SER A 229 5.74 -15.78 -17.70
N LEU A 230 5.85 -15.25 -16.47
CA LEU A 230 5.18 -15.80 -15.30
C LEU A 230 3.66 -15.70 -15.37
N PHE A 231 3.12 -14.60 -15.91
CA PHE A 231 1.68 -14.43 -16.12
C PHE A 231 1.14 -15.43 -17.15
N GLU A 232 1.86 -15.66 -18.25
CA GLU A 232 1.49 -16.67 -19.26
C GLU A 232 1.57 -18.09 -18.70
N ARG A 233 2.59 -18.39 -17.87
CA ARG A 233 2.70 -19.66 -17.14
C ARG A 233 1.56 -19.86 -16.16
N MET A 234 1.14 -18.81 -15.44
CA MET A 234 -0.04 -18.84 -14.56
C MET A 234 -1.30 -19.23 -15.35
N CYS A 235 -1.53 -18.60 -16.51
CA CYS A 235 -2.65 -18.92 -17.38
C CYS A 235 -2.59 -20.36 -17.90
N SER A 236 -1.41 -20.80 -18.34
CA SER A 236 -1.17 -22.15 -18.87
C SER A 236 -1.36 -23.24 -17.80
N ALA A 237 -1.08 -22.92 -16.54
CA ALA A 237 -1.36 -23.78 -15.40
C ALA A 237 -2.86 -23.85 -15.00
N GLY A 238 -3.74 -23.20 -15.77
CA GLY A 238 -5.19 -23.17 -15.52
C GLY A 238 -5.60 -22.28 -14.36
N ILE A 239 -4.68 -21.47 -13.82
CA ILE A 239 -4.97 -20.54 -12.74
C ILE A 239 -5.52 -19.25 -13.35
N LYS A 240 -6.79 -18.95 -13.08
CA LYS A 240 -7.45 -17.75 -13.63
C LYS A 240 -6.84 -16.47 -13.04
N PRO A 241 -6.35 -15.53 -13.88
CA PRO A 241 -5.91 -14.22 -13.41
C PRO A 241 -7.03 -13.46 -12.69
N ASN A 242 -6.67 -12.70 -11.67
CA ASN A 242 -7.56 -11.77 -11.00
C ASN A 242 -7.11 -10.32 -11.22
N ARG A 243 -7.79 -9.39 -10.55
CA ARG A 243 -7.48 -7.95 -10.63
C ARG A 243 -6.02 -7.65 -10.27
N VAL A 244 -5.49 -8.31 -9.25
CA VAL A 244 -4.10 -8.10 -8.80
C VAL A 244 -3.11 -8.68 -9.82
N SER A 245 -3.43 -9.82 -10.45
CA SER A 245 -2.60 -10.40 -11.51
C SER A 245 -2.44 -9.45 -12.70
N LEU A 246 -3.56 -8.89 -13.15
CA LEU A 246 -3.59 -7.97 -14.29
C LEU A 246 -2.91 -6.64 -13.96
N LEU A 247 -3.12 -6.11 -12.75
CA LEU A 247 -2.41 -4.92 -12.30
C LEU A 247 -0.89 -5.14 -12.27
N GLY A 248 -0.43 -6.27 -11.73
CA GLY A 248 0.99 -6.62 -11.71
C GLY A 248 1.60 -6.72 -13.11
N LEU A 249 0.87 -7.33 -14.06
CA LEU A 249 1.28 -7.42 -15.46
C LEU A 249 1.40 -6.03 -16.12
N LEU A 250 0.40 -5.17 -15.95
CA LEU A 250 0.42 -3.83 -16.53
C LEU A 250 1.54 -2.97 -15.93
N LEU A 251 1.78 -3.06 -14.62
CA LEU A 251 2.92 -2.42 -13.97
C LEU A 251 4.25 -2.93 -14.53
N ALA A 252 4.36 -4.23 -14.82
CA ALA A 252 5.56 -4.81 -15.42
C ALA A 252 5.83 -4.23 -16.81
N CYS A 253 4.81 -4.19 -17.67
CA CYS A 253 4.90 -3.55 -18.98
C CYS A 253 5.29 -2.08 -18.85
N ASN A 254 4.74 -1.40 -17.85
CA ASN A 254 4.96 0.01 -17.61
C ASN A 254 6.39 0.32 -17.16
N HIS A 255 6.96 -0.45 -16.23
CA HIS A 255 8.36 -0.26 -15.82
C HIS A 255 9.37 -0.70 -16.88
N ALA A 256 9.03 -1.69 -17.71
CA ALA A 256 9.91 -2.18 -18.78
C ALA A 256 9.73 -1.43 -20.12
N GLY A 257 8.79 -0.48 -20.22
CA GLY A 257 8.51 0.26 -21.46
C GLY A 257 7.86 -0.58 -22.57
N LEU A 258 7.22 -1.71 -22.23
CA LEU A 258 6.53 -2.62 -23.15
C LEU A 258 5.11 -2.11 -23.46
N VAL A 259 5.04 -0.98 -24.18
CA VAL A 259 3.80 -0.24 -24.42
C VAL A 259 2.77 -1.06 -25.18
N ASP A 260 3.18 -1.69 -26.27
CA ASP A 260 2.27 -2.39 -27.17
C ASP A 260 1.76 -3.69 -26.53
N GLU A 261 2.60 -4.41 -25.80
CA GLU A 261 2.22 -5.58 -25.01
C GLU A 261 1.24 -5.21 -23.90
N GLY A 262 1.56 -4.16 -23.11
CA GLY A 262 0.70 -3.70 -22.04
C GLY A 262 -0.68 -3.27 -22.54
N TYR A 263 -0.73 -2.55 -23.66
CA TYR A 263 -1.96 -2.14 -24.32
C TYR A 263 -2.76 -3.35 -24.87
N SER A 264 -2.08 -4.32 -25.47
CA SER A 264 -2.67 -5.56 -25.97
C SER A 264 -3.33 -6.37 -24.84
N TYR A 265 -2.61 -6.60 -23.74
CA TYR A 265 -3.12 -7.32 -22.58
C TYR A 265 -4.32 -6.62 -21.93
N PHE A 266 -4.26 -5.28 -21.81
CA PHE A 266 -5.38 -4.50 -21.31
C PHE A 266 -6.63 -4.67 -22.20
N ASN A 267 -6.46 -4.58 -23.53
CA ASN A 267 -7.57 -4.72 -24.47
C ASN A 267 -8.17 -6.13 -24.46
N LYS A 268 -7.32 -7.16 -24.37
CA LYS A 268 -7.77 -8.54 -24.20
C LYS A 268 -8.62 -8.69 -22.94
N ALA A 269 -8.14 -8.20 -21.80
CA ALA A 269 -8.89 -8.23 -20.54
C ALA A 269 -10.20 -7.43 -20.62
N ARG A 270 -10.21 -6.30 -21.34
CA ARG A 270 -11.40 -5.48 -21.57
C ARG A 270 -12.50 -6.23 -22.33
N ILE A 271 -12.12 -7.09 -23.28
CA ILE A 271 -13.05 -7.88 -24.09
C ILE A 271 -13.48 -9.15 -23.33
N GLU A 272 -12.52 -9.90 -22.80
CA GLU A 272 -12.78 -11.24 -22.24
C GLU A 272 -13.31 -11.21 -20.80
N SER A 273 -12.96 -10.18 -20.02
CA SER A 273 -13.26 -10.13 -18.58
C SER A 273 -13.37 -8.69 -18.05
N PRO A 274 -14.34 -7.89 -18.54
CA PRO A 274 -14.46 -6.47 -18.19
C PRO A 274 -14.63 -6.21 -16.69
N ASN A 275 -15.21 -7.16 -15.95
CA ASN A 275 -15.41 -7.06 -14.49
C ASN A 275 -14.11 -7.09 -13.66
N LEU A 276 -12.99 -7.49 -14.28
CA LEU A 276 -11.67 -7.43 -13.66
C LEU A 276 -11.11 -6.00 -13.65
N LEU A 277 -11.47 -5.19 -14.66
CA LEU A 277 -10.93 -3.85 -14.80
C LEU A 277 -11.52 -2.90 -13.75
N LYS A 278 -10.62 -2.10 -13.19
CA LYS A 278 -10.85 -1.06 -12.18
C LYS A 278 -10.00 0.15 -12.52
N ALA A 279 -10.30 1.29 -11.91
CA ALA A 279 -9.62 2.56 -12.18
C ALA A 279 -8.09 2.44 -12.18
N GLU A 280 -7.52 1.66 -11.26
CA GLU A 280 -6.07 1.38 -11.16
C GLU A 280 -5.46 0.81 -12.46
N HIS A 281 -6.19 -0.06 -13.18
CA HIS A 281 -5.71 -0.65 -14.43
C HIS A 281 -5.69 0.38 -15.57
N TYR A 282 -6.74 1.22 -15.64
CA TYR A 282 -6.78 2.32 -16.61
C TYR A 282 -5.69 3.34 -16.31
N ALA A 283 -5.43 3.64 -15.04
CA ALA A 283 -4.35 4.53 -14.62
C ALA A 283 -2.99 3.99 -15.07
N CYS A 284 -2.74 2.67 -14.97
CA CYS A 284 -1.52 2.06 -15.49
C CYS A 284 -1.36 2.22 -17.00
N VAL A 285 -2.44 2.14 -17.79
CA VAL A 285 -2.38 2.35 -19.24
C VAL A 285 -2.12 3.81 -19.58
N VAL A 286 -2.75 4.76 -18.88
CA VAL A 286 -2.49 6.19 -19.06
C VAL A 286 -1.03 6.51 -18.75
N ASP A 287 -0.51 5.95 -17.65
CA ASP A 287 0.89 6.11 -17.24
C ASP A 287 1.86 5.50 -18.26
N LEU A 288 1.56 4.30 -18.78
CA LEU A 288 2.33 3.64 -19.85
C LEU A 288 2.40 4.49 -21.13
N LEU A 289 1.28 5.05 -21.58
CA LEU A 289 1.22 5.92 -22.76
C LEU A 289 1.92 7.26 -22.52
N ALA A 290 1.74 7.86 -21.35
CA ALA A 290 2.37 9.14 -21.00
C ALA A 290 3.89 9.03 -20.89
N ARG A 291 4.39 7.99 -20.21
CA ARG A 291 5.84 7.78 -20.02
C ARG A 291 6.56 7.39 -21.30
N SER A 292 5.84 6.84 -22.28
CA SER A 292 6.38 6.57 -23.62
C SER A 292 6.27 7.76 -24.59
N GLY A 293 5.74 8.91 -24.14
CA GLY A 293 5.59 10.11 -24.97
C GLY A 293 4.42 10.04 -25.96
N ARG A 294 3.59 8.99 -25.92
CA ARG A 294 2.40 8.82 -26.77
C ARG A 294 1.21 9.64 -26.24
N PHE A 295 1.40 10.96 -26.10
CA PHE A 295 0.44 11.86 -25.45
C PHE A 295 -0.93 11.90 -26.14
N ALA A 296 -0.97 11.96 -27.47
CA ALA A 296 -2.23 11.94 -28.22
C ALA A 296 -3.07 10.67 -27.93
N GLU A 297 -2.42 9.51 -27.81
CA GLU A 297 -3.08 8.27 -27.43
C GLU A 297 -3.53 8.30 -25.97
N ALA A 298 -2.70 8.83 -25.06
CA ALA A 298 -3.02 8.98 -23.64
C ALA A 298 -4.25 9.88 -23.43
N GLU A 299 -4.31 11.02 -24.11
CA GLU A 299 -5.45 11.95 -24.05
C GLU A 299 -6.72 11.32 -24.62
N ASN A 300 -6.66 10.73 -25.81
CA ASN A 300 -7.81 10.02 -26.38
C ASN A 300 -8.27 8.86 -25.48
N PHE A 301 -7.35 8.15 -24.83
CA PHE A 301 -7.69 7.10 -23.88
C PHE A 301 -8.40 7.68 -22.64
N LEU A 302 -7.90 8.78 -22.08
CA LEU A 302 -8.52 9.48 -20.94
C LEU A 302 -9.98 9.88 -21.23
N TYR A 303 -10.24 10.42 -22.43
CA TYR A 303 -11.60 10.82 -22.83
C TYR A 303 -12.55 9.63 -23.04
N ARG A 304 -12.04 8.44 -23.36
CA ARG A 304 -12.84 7.24 -23.64
C ARG A 304 -13.09 6.37 -22.42
N MET A 305 -12.59 6.75 -21.24
CA MET A 305 -12.78 5.96 -20.02
C MET A 305 -14.26 5.96 -19.58
N PRO A 306 -14.74 4.89 -18.93
CA PRO A 306 -16.13 4.80 -18.49
C PRO A 306 -16.45 5.59 -17.21
N PHE A 307 -15.50 6.38 -16.70
CA PHE A 307 -15.62 7.18 -15.49
C PHE A 307 -14.69 8.39 -15.56
N ASN A 308 -14.95 9.39 -14.72
CA ASN A 308 -14.14 10.60 -14.67
C ASN A 308 -12.74 10.31 -14.08
N PRO A 309 -11.65 10.82 -14.70
CA PRO A 309 -10.30 10.63 -14.20
C PRO A 309 -10.12 11.28 -12.82
N GLY A 310 -9.70 10.47 -11.85
CA GLY A 310 -9.26 10.98 -10.55
C GLY A 310 -7.84 11.54 -10.57
N VAL A 311 -7.37 12.06 -9.43
CA VAL A 311 -6.04 12.68 -9.27
C VAL A 311 -4.89 11.80 -9.80
N GLY A 312 -4.93 10.49 -9.56
CA GLY A 312 -3.86 9.57 -9.98
C GLY A 312 -3.64 9.51 -11.50
N PHE A 313 -4.68 9.71 -12.30
CA PHE A 313 -4.56 9.72 -13.77
C PHE A 313 -3.81 10.95 -14.26
N TRP A 314 -4.13 12.11 -13.71
CA TRP A 314 -3.46 13.36 -14.05
C TRP A 314 -2.03 13.39 -13.51
N LYS A 315 -1.74 12.76 -12.36
CA LYS A 315 -0.36 12.57 -11.89
C LYS A 315 0.46 11.72 -12.85
N ALA A 316 -0.12 10.66 -13.41
CA ALA A 316 0.53 9.84 -14.42
C ALA A 316 0.87 10.65 -15.70
N ILE A 317 -0.09 11.44 -16.21
CA ILE A 317 0.16 12.37 -17.32
C ILE A 317 1.27 13.37 -16.98
N LEU A 318 1.20 14.01 -15.81
CA LEU A 318 2.16 15.01 -15.37
C LEU A 318 3.58 14.41 -15.26
N GLY A 319 3.69 13.18 -14.75
CA GLY A 319 4.96 12.45 -14.69
C GLY A 319 5.54 12.20 -16.09
N GLY A 320 4.73 11.73 -17.04
CA GLY A 320 5.15 11.59 -18.45
C GLY A 320 5.55 12.91 -19.09
N CYS A 321 4.82 13.99 -18.81
CA CYS A 321 5.13 15.33 -19.32
C CYS A 321 6.45 15.87 -18.79
N GLN A 322 6.82 15.55 -17.53
CA GLN A 322 8.13 15.92 -16.97
C GLN A 322 9.28 15.19 -17.68
N ILE A 323 9.08 13.93 -18.07
CA ILE A 323 10.09 13.12 -18.79
C ILE A 323 10.32 13.66 -20.20
N HIS A 324 9.24 14.02 -20.91
CA HIS A 324 9.30 14.44 -22.32
C HIS A 324 9.19 15.95 -22.54
N HIS A 325 9.28 16.74 -21.47
CA HIS A 325 9.16 18.21 -21.48
C HIS A 325 7.89 18.75 -22.18
N ASN A 326 6.77 18.04 -22.09
CA ASN A 326 5.48 18.50 -22.64
C ASN A 326 4.80 19.48 -21.67
N MET A 327 5.14 20.75 -21.81
CA MET A 327 4.76 21.79 -20.84
C MET A 327 3.27 22.11 -20.82
N GLU A 328 2.62 22.15 -21.99
CA GLU A 328 1.20 22.52 -22.11
C GLU A 328 0.30 21.48 -21.43
N LEU A 329 0.51 20.20 -21.74
CA LEU A 329 -0.24 19.11 -21.14
C LEU A 329 0.11 18.94 -19.65
N GLY A 330 1.35 19.21 -19.25
CA GLY A 330 1.76 19.24 -17.84
C GLY A 330 0.99 20.29 -17.02
N GLU A 331 0.82 21.50 -17.54
CA GLU A 331 0.03 22.55 -16.89
C GLU A 331 -1.46 22.21 -16.81
N LEU A 332 -2.01 21.57 -17.85
CA LEU A 332 -3.39 21.10 -17.83
C LEU A 332 -3.59 20.01 -16.77
N ALA A 333 -2.69 19.02 -16.71
CA ALA A 333 -2.74 17.95 -15.73
C ALA A 333 -2.68 18.52 -14.30
N ALA A 334 -1.77 19.45 -14.05
CA ALA A 334 -1.64 20.07 -12.74
C ALA A 334 -2.86 20.87 -12.29
N ARG A 335 -3.50 21.63 -13.19
CA ARG A 335 -4.74 22.34 -12.88
C ARG A 335 -5.88 21.39 -12.51
N ASN A 336 -6.03 20.29 -13.24
CA ASN A 336 -7.04 19.28 -12.93
C ASN A 336 -6.78 18.59 -11.58
N ILE A 337 -5.53 18.33 -11.25
CA ILE A 337 -5.15 17.78 -9.95
C ILE A 337 -5.56 18.71 -8.81
N LEU A 338 -5.19 20.00 -8.88
CA LEU A 338 -5.54 20.98 -7.84
C LEU A 338 -7.05 21.20 -7.71
N ALA A 339 -7.78 21.09 -8.82
CA ALA A 339 -9.25 21.16 -8.79
C ALA A 339 -9.89 19.95 -8.10
N LEU A 340 -9.29 18.76 -8.23
CA LEU A 340 -9.80 17.52 -7.66
C LEU A 340 -9.39 17.32 -6.19
N ASP A 341 -8.17 17.72 -5.82
CA ASP A 341 -7.66 17.63 -4.46
C ASP A 341 -6.80 18.85 -4.10
N PRO A 342 -7.43 19.92 -3.56
CA PRO A 342 -6.71 21.12 -3.14
C PRO A 342 -5.76 20.92 -1.95
N GLY A 343 -5.82 19.78 -1.26
CA GLY A 343 -5.03 19.45 -0.07
C GLY A 343 -3.79 18.59 -0.36
N ASP A 344 -3.62 18.11 -1.59
CA ASP A 344 -2.58 17.15 -1.92
C ASP A 344 -1.20 17.79 -2.09
N VAL A 345 -0.37 17.69 -1.04
CA VAL A 345 1.00 18.20 -1.02
C VAL A 345 1.84 17.64 -2.19
N SER A 346 1.67 16.37 -2.54
CA SER A 346 2.48 15.75 -3.61
C SER A 346 2.22 16.39 -4.97
N SER A 347 1.01 16.86 -5.18
CA SER A 347 0.59 17.55 -6.40
C SER A 347 1.17 18.94 -6.54
N TYR A 348 1.22 19.70 -5.45
CA TYR A 348 1.94 20.97 -5.40
C TYR A 348 3.43 20.79 -5.66
N VAL A 349 4.05 19.74 -5.11
CA VAL A 349 5.46 19.42 -5.34
C VAL A 349 5.71 19.06 -6.82
N MET A 350 4.89 18.18 -7.41
CA MET A 350 5.01 17.83 -8.83
C MET A 350 4.84 19.06 -9.73
N LEU A 351 3.89 19.94 -9.43
CA LEU A 351 3.68 21.18 -10.17
C LEU A 351 4.84 22.15 -10.03
N SER A 352 5.34 22.35 -8.81
CA SER A 352 6.53 23.16 -8.53
C SER A 352 7.74 22.67 -9.32
N ASN A 353 7.97 21.35 -9.37
CA ASN A 353 9.02 20.75 -10.20
C ASN A 353 8.81 21.01 -11.69
N ALA A 354 7.57 20.92 -12.19
CA ALA A 354 7.26 21.22 -13.59
C ALA A 354 7.53 22.70 -13.95
N HIS A 355 7.13 23.65 -13.10
CA HIS A 355 7.46 25.06 -13.31
C HIS A 355 8.96 25.33 -13.19
N SER A 356 9.67 24.63 -12.30
CA SER A 356 11.12 24.73 -12.16
C SER A 356 11.84 24.24 -13.42
N ALA A 357 11.44 23.09 -13.96
CA ALA A 357 11.98 22.55 -15.22
C ALA A 357 11.71 23.49 -16.41
N ALA A 358 10.65 24.29 -16.34
CA ALA A 358 10.31 25.30 -17.34
C ALA A 358 10.98 26.67 -17.15
N GLY A 359 11.81 26.84 -16.11
CA GLY A 359 12.41 28.12 -15.76
C GLY A 359 11.42 29.19 -15.25
N ARG A 360 10.17 28.82 -14.93
CA ARG A 360 9.11 29.74 -14.47
C ARG A 360 9.17 29.97 -12.96
N TRP A 361 10.25 30.60 -12.51
CA TRP A 361 10.52 30.84 -11.07
C TRP A 361 9.45 31.68 -10.36
N SER A 362 8.75 32.56 -11.08
CA SER A 362 7.64 33.34 -10.53
C SER A 362 6.49 32.45 -10.07
N ASP A 363 6.11 31.44 -10.84
CA ASP A 363 5.02 30.51 -10.51
C ASP A 363 5.45 29.50 -9.43
N VAL A 364 6.72 29.06 -9.45
CA VAL A 364 7.31 28.28 -8.34
C VAL A 364 7.19 29.05 -7.02
N SER A 365 7.50 30.35 -7.03
CA SER A 365 7.42 31.21 -5.83
C SER A 365 5.98 31.35 -5.33
N LYS A 366 5.01 31.55 -6.23
CA LYS A 366 3.58 31.59 -5.88
C LYS A 366 3.13 30.28 -5.23
N LEU A 367 3.46 29.14 -5.84
CA LEU A 367 3.08 27.82 -5.33
C LEU A 367 3.69 27.53 -3.96
N ARG A 368 4.97 27.87 -3.75
CA ARG A 368 5.63 27.72 -2.44
C ARG A 368 4.97 28.59 -1.37
N THR A 369 4.54 29.80 -1.73
CA THR A 369 3.81 30.69 -0.83
C THR A 369 2.45 30.09 -0.46
N GLU A 370 1.69 29.61 -1.45
CA GLU A 370 0.39 28.97 -1.23
C GLU A 370 0.51 27.71 -0.35
N MET A 371 1.52 26.87 -0.58
CA MET A 371 1.81 25.72 0.28
C MET A 371 2.06 26.13 1.73
N LYS A 372 2.82 27.21 1.94
CA LYS A 372 3.13 27.74 3.27
C LYS A 372 1.89 28.30 3.97
N GLU A 373 1.08 29.06 3.25
CA GLU A 373 -0.19 29.61 3.76
C GLU A 373 -1.18 28.51 4.16
N LYS A 374 -1.21 27.41 3.41
CA LYS A 374 -2.03 26.23 3.70
C LYS A 374 -1.44 25.31 4.77
N GLY A 375 -0.29 25.65 5.36
CA GLY A 375 0.38 24.84 6.37
C GLY A 375 0.86 23.47 5.85
N MET A 376 1.07 23.34 4.54
CA MET A 376 1.49 22.09 3.91
C MET A 376 2.98 21.83 4.20
N THR A 377 3.29 20.62 4.63
CA THR A 377 4.67 20.19 4.88
C THR A 377 5.10 19.18 3.82
N ARG A 378 6.17 19.51 3.07
CA ARG A 378 6.80 18.58 2.14
C ARG A 378 7.51 17.50 2.96
N ILE A 379 7.22 16.23 2.65
CA ILE A 379 8.02 15.11 3.16
C ILE A 379 9.23 14.97 2.24
N PRO A 380 10.47 15.17 2.71
CA PRO A 380 11.66 15.00 1.89
C PRO A 380 11.80 13.54 1.45
N GLY A 381 12.10 13.34 0.17
CA GLY A 381 12.42 12.01 -0.37
C GLY A 381 13.58 11.42 0.43
N SER A 382 13.39 10.21 0.95
CA SER A 382 14.37 9.53 1.79
C SER A 382 14.57 8.11 1.27
N SER A 383 15.82 7.70 1.08
CA SER A 383 16.22 6.32 0.84
C SER A 383 17.19 5.88 1.93
N TRP A 384 17.33 4.58 2.14
CA TRP A 384 18.31 4.06 3.09
C TRP A 384 18.85 2.71 2.65
N ILE A 385 20.08 2.42 3.08
CA ILE A 385 20.71 1.12 2.88
C ILE A 385 21.27 0.63 4.21
N GLU A 386 21.15 -0.67 4.47
CA GLU A 386 21.72 -1.30 5.65
C GLU A 386 23.02 -2.03 5.26
N ILE A 387 24.15 -1.59 5.82
CA ILE A 387 25.47 -2.21 5.59
C ILE A 387 25.98 -2.71 6.94
N ARG A 388 26.16 -4.04 7.05
CA ARG A 388 26.68 -4.71 8.25
C ARG A 388 25.92 -4.33 9.54
N GLY A 389 24.58 -4.24 9.47
CA GLY A 389 23.73 -3.90 10.61
C GLY A 389 23.65 -2.40 10.93
N LYS A 390 24.25 -1.54 10.10
CA LYS A 390 24.14 -0.08 10.23
C LYS A 390 23.32 0.49 9.10
N VAL A 391 22.26 1.24 9.43
CA VAL A 391 21.42 1.95 8.47
C VAL A 391 22.09 3.27 8.07
N HIS A 392 22.24 3.47 6.77
CA HIS A 392 22.73 4.67 6.12
C HIS A 392 21.57 5.32 5.37
N ALA A 393 21.08 6.46 5.85
CA ALA A 393 19.92 7.14 5.28
C ALA A 393 20.35 8.35 4.44
N PHE A 394 19.83 8.44 3.22
CA PHE A 394 19.99 9.55 2.29
C PHE A 394 18.67 10.32 2.22
N LYS A 395 18.71 11.62 2.53
CA LYS A 395 17.51 12.48 2.45
C LYS A 395 17.79 13.58 1.44
N ALA A 396 16.80 13.89 0.59
CA ALA A 396 16.93 14.87 -0.48
C ALA A 396 17.35 16.28 -0.02
N ASP A 397 17.17 16.60 1.27
CA ASP A 397 17.49 17.91 1.85
C ASP A 397 18.56 17.84 2.96
N HIS A 398 19.24 16.71 3.19
CA HIS A 398 20.28 16.58 4.23
C HIS A 398 21.52 15.84 3.70
N ASP A 399 22.70 16.34 4.05
CA ASP A 399 23.97 15.70 3.70
C ASP A 399 24.20 14.41 4.47
N HIS A 400 24.55 13.34 3.74
CA HIS A 400 25.05 12.11 4.34
C HIS A 400 26.48 12.34 4.84
N ASN A 401 26.82 11.80 6.00
CA ASN A 401 28.14 11.98 6.65
C ASN A 401 29.35 11.45 5.84
N LYS A 402 29.11 10.76 4.74
CA LYS A 402 30.11 10.24 3.80
C LYS A 402 29.85 10.70 2.35
N ASN A 403 29.13 11.80 2.14
CA ASN A 403 28.74 12.26 0.80
C ASN A 403 29.96 12.38 -0.13
N ASP A 404 31.05 13.02 0.33
CA ASP A 404 32.26 13.22 -0.48
C ASP A 404 32.88 11.89 -0.95
N GLU A 405 33.04 10.92 -0.05
CA GLU A 405 33.57 9.60 -0.37
C GLU A 405 32.67 8.88 -1.39
N ILE A 406 31.35 8.93 -1.20
CA ILE A 406 30.37 8.29 -2.07
C ILE A 406 30.43 8.90 -3.47
N TYR A 407 30.42 10.23 -3.59
CA TYR A 407 30.44 10.91 -4.88
C TYR A 407 31.76 10.72 -5.64
N VAL A 408 32.90 10.68 -4.95
CA VAL A 408 34.19 10.33 -5.57
C VAL A 408 34.15 8.92 -6.15
N LEU A 409 33.62 7.96 -5.38
CA LEU A 409 33.54 6.56 -5.82
C LEU A 409 32.55 6.39 -6.99
N LEU A 410 31.40 7.08 -6.93
CA LEU A 410 30.40 7.10 -7.99
C LEU A 410 31.01 7.64 -9.30
N ARG A 411 31.77 8.74 -9.22
CA ARG A 411 32.46 9.33 -10.37
C ARG A 411 33.44 8.35 -11.01
N ASN A 412 34.26 7.67 -10.20
CA ASN A 412 35.19 6.66 -10.70
C ASN A 412 34.47 5.50 -11.40
N PHE A 413 33.33 5.03 -10.87
CA PHE A 413 32.52 4.00 -11.53
C PHE A 413 31.96 4.48 -12.87
N PHE A 414 31.47 5.72 -12.94
CA PHE A 414 30.95 6.28 -14.18
C PHE A 414 32.03 6.51 -15.24
N GLU A 415 33.23 6.93 -14.83
CA GLU A 415 34.37 7.05 -15.73
C GLU A 415 34.75 5.68 -16.31
N HIS A 416 34.79 4.62 -15.50
CA HIS A 416 35.01 3.26 -16.00
C HIS A 416 33.87 2.70 -16.86
N LEU A 417 32.61 3.04 -16.57
CA LEU A 417 31.48 2.63 -17.40
C LEU A 417 31.52 3.32 -18.79
N ARG A 418 31.92 4.60 -18.84
CA ARG A 418 32.13 5.33 -20.11
C ARG A 418 33.28 4.76 -20.95
N GLU A 419 34.30 4.20 -20.30
CA GLU A 419 35.41 3.55 -20.99
C GLU A 419 35.03 2.18 -21.58
N TYR A 420 34.00 1.52 -21.06
CA TYR A 420 33.54 0.20 -21.50
C TYR A 420 32.39 0.22 -22.52
N GLU A 421 31.59 1.29 -22.58
CA GLU A 421 30.44 1.40 -23.50
C GLU A 421 30.62 2.54 -24.51
N SER A 422 31.23 2.23 -25.65
CA SER A 422 31.11 3.06 -26.86
C SER A 422 29.77 2.80 -27.56
N SER A 423 28.65 3.25 -26.98
CA SER A 423 27.36 3.34 -27.67
C SER A 423 26.37 4.25 -26.93
N ASP A 424 26.03 5.39 -27.55
CA ASP A 424 24.86 6.31 -27.49
C ASP A 424 23.87 6.37 -26.29
N TRP A 425 24.01 5.60 -25.21
CA TRP A 425 23.04 5.50 -24.13
C TRP A 425 23.16 6.62 -23.08
N LEU A 426 24.38 7.10 -22.82
CA LEU A 426 24.66 8.08 -21.75
C LEU A 426 24.36 9.54 -22.11
N ASN A 427 24.31 9.91 -23.40
CA ASN A 427 24.13 11.31 -23.82
C ASN A 427 22.69 11.83 -23.66
N ASN A 428 21.69 10.95 -23.52
CA ASN A 428 20.28 11.35 -23.44
C ASN A 428 19.72 11.44 -22.01
N TYR A 429 20.44 10.98 -20.97
CA TYR A 429 19.87 10.83 -19.62
C TYR A 429 20.69 11.43 -18.48
N CYS A 430 21.80 12.11 -18.77
CA CYS A 430 22.70 12.61 -17.72
C CYS A 430 23.21 14.02 -18.02
N ASP A 431 22.32 15.00 -18.13
CA ASP A 431 22.70 16.41 -17.98
C ASP A 431 22.60 16.79 -16.49
N PHE A 432 23.74 16.74 -15.80
CA PHE A 432 23.85 16.98 -14.35
C PHE A 432 24.29 18.40 -14.01
N SER A 433 24.08 19.39 -14.89
CA SER A 433 24.36 20.79 -14.57
C SER A 433 23.40 21.42 -13.54
N ALA A 434 22.56 20.62 -12.86
CA ALA A 434 21.56 21.08 -11.89
C ALA A 434 21.36 20.12 -10.70
N ILE A 435 22.45 19.58 -10.14
CA ILE A 435 22.48 19.11 -8.74
C ILE A 435 23.16 20.16 -7.89
#